data_AF-A0A7X9JIM5-F1
#
_entry.id   AF-A0A7X9JIM5-F1
#
_cell.length_a   1.000
_cell.length_b   1.000
_cell.length_c   1.000
_cell.angle_alpha   90.00
_cell.angle_beta   90.00
_cell.angle_gamma   90.00
#
_symmetry.space_group_name_H-M   'P 1'
#
loop_
_entity.id
_entity.type
_entity.pdbx_description
1 polymer ?
#
loop_
_entity_poly.entity_id
_entity_poly.type
_entity_poly.pdbx_seq_one_letter_code
_entity_poly.pdbx_strand_id
1 'polypeptide(L)'
;MEKIQEILNKVKNVLPFFYNNFENCDFFKATKLINFDYWQKNGLHITPNHFYSPIPDTSKFKNKDFSEKSLVGININIEKQLYMLKLLSKFKTEFNKFKLIKEGVDSQTDSNYYFNNLAFDNVDALSYYGLIRLLKPKKIIEIGSGWSTKIAAQACLENKNTKLF
;
A
#
# COMPACT_ATOMS: atom_id res chain seq x y z
N MET A 1 22.05 5.66 32.17
CA MET A 1 22.35 4.24 32.45
C MET A 1 21.33 3.63 33.41
N GLU A 2 21.05 4.23 34.57
CA GLU A 2 20.07 3.70 35.55
C GLU A 2 18.64 3.51 35.01
N LYS A 3 18.07 4.49 34.29
CA LYS A 3 16.73 4.37 33.69
C LYS A 3 16.60 3.23 32.67
N ILE A 4 17.66 2.96 31.90
CA ILE A 4 17.67 1.87 30.91
C ILE A 4 17.65 0.52 31.64
N GLN A 5 18.39 0.40 32.74
CA GLN A 5 18.43 -0.83 33.53
C GLN A 5 17.12 -1.09 34.28
N GLU A 6 16.46 -0.03 34.76
CA GLU A 6 15.11 -0.12 35.31
C GLU A 6 14.10 -0.61 34.27
N ILE A 7 14.14 -0.06 33.05
CA ILE A 7 13.30 -0.50 31.93
C ILE A 7 13.58 -1.97 31.57
N LEU A 8 14.85 -2.36 31.45
CA LEU A 8 15.23 -3.74 31.10
C LEU A 8 14.76 -4.74 32.17
N ASN A 9 14.82 -4.38 33.45
CA ASN A 9 14.31 -5.22 34.53
C ASN A 9 12.78 -5.32 34.49
N LYS A 10 12.06 -4.22 34.20
CA LYS A 10 10.60 -4.27 33.98
C LYS A 10 10.24 -5.16 32.79
N VAL A 11 10.93 -5.02 31.66
CA VAL A 11 10.70 -5.85 30.45
C VAL A 11 10.92 -7.33 30.76
N LYS A 12 12.02 -7.68 31.46
CA LYS A 12 12.32 -9.06 31.88
C LYS A 12 11.24 -9.67 32.78
N ASN A 13 10.60 -8.87 33.62
CA ASN A 13 9.55 -9.35 34.53
C ASN A 13 8.19 -9.55 33.84
N VAL A 14 7.94 -8.87 32.71
CA VAL A 14 6.68 -9.00 31.93
C VAL A 14 6.81 -10.04 30.81
N LEU A 15 8.03 -10.31 30.31
CA LEU A 15 8.30 -11.31 29.27
C LEU A 15 7.73 -12.72 29.57
N PRO A 16 7.81 -13.27 30.80
CA PRO A 16 7.20 -14.57 31.13
C PRO A 16 5.68 -14.57 31.04
N PHE A 17 5.02 -13.45 31.35
CA PHE A 17 3.57 -13.29 31.20
C PHE A 17 3.15 -13.33 29.74
N PHE A 18 3.98 -12.80 28.84
CA PHE A 18 3.74 -12.90 27.40
C PHE A 18 4.04 -14.32 26.90
N TYR A 19 5.17 -14.93 27.26
CA TYR A 19 5.54 -16.25 26.76
C TYR A 19 4.45 -17.33 27.01
N ASN A 20 3.85 -17.35 28.22
CA ASN A 20 2.83 -18.34 28.59
C ASN A 20 1.44 -18.10 27.99
N ASN A 21 1.14 -16.90 27.47
CA ASN A 21 -0.18 -16.56 26.90
C ASN A 21 -0.20 -16.62 25.37
N PHE A 22 0.93 -16.88 24.72
CA PHE A 22 1.09 -16.80 23.26
C PHE A 22 1.01 -18.16 22.55
N GLU A 23 0.99 -19.28 23.26
CA GLU A 23 0.93 -20.61 22.63
C GLU A 23 -0.32 -20.84 21.76
N ASN A 24 -1.38 -20.04 21.93
CA ASN A 24 -2.64 -20.19 21.18
C ASN A 24 -3.19 -18.89 20.54
N CYS A 25 -2.42 -17.80 20.51
CA CYS A 25 -2.87 -16.54 19.88
C CYS A 25 -2.18 -16.33 18.53
N ASP A 26 -2.97 -16.07 17.48
CA ASP A 26 -2.45 -15.45 16.25
C ASP A 26 -1.58 -14.25 16.65
N PHE A 27 -0.33 -14.24 16.21
CA PHE A 27 0.66 -13.20 16.56
C PHE A 27 0.12 -11.76 16.36
N PHE A 28 -0.81 -11.59 15.41
CA PHE A 28 -1.52 -10.33 15.14
C PHE A 28 -2.60 -9.95 16.16
N LYS A 29 -3.22 -10.91 16.86
CA LYS A 29 -4.13 -10.63 17.99
C LYS A 29 -3.35 -10.29 19.25
N ALA A 30 -2.20 -10.92 19.44
CA ALA A 30 -1.38 -10.73 20.63
C ALA A 30 -0.71 -9.34 20.71
N THR A 31 -0.48 -8.67 19.59
CA THR A 31 0.03 -7.27 19.56
C THR A 31 -1.04 -6.24 19.95
N LYS A 32 -2.33 -6.58 19.84
CA LYS A 32 -3.44 -5.79 20.41
C LYS A 32 -3.47 -5.87 21.96
N LEU A 33 -2.79 -6.88 22.53
CA LEU A 33 -2.70 -7.16 23.97
C LEU A 33 -1.39 -6.68 24.63
N ILE A 34 -0.47 -6.10 23.86
CA ILE A 34 0.64 -5.36 24.44
C ILE A 34 0.02 -4.06 24.96
N ASN A 35 -0.25 -4.01 26.27
CA ASN A 35 -0.89 -2.91 26.99
C ASN A 35 -0.27 -1.54 26.60
N PHE A 36 -0.80 -0.94 25.54
CA PHE A 36 -0.24 0.24 24.88
C PHE A 36 -0.10 1.37 25.90
N ASP A 37 -1.12 1.55 26.73
CA ASP A 37 -1.13 2.54 27.80
C ASP A 37 -0.03 2.30 28.83
N TYR A 38 0.24 1.06 29.23
CA TYR A 38 1.33 0.75 30.15
C TYR A 38 2.68 1.16 29.57
N TRP A 39 2.97 0.75 28.35
CA TRP A 39 4.26 1.08 27.71
C TRP A 39 4.39 2.57 27.45
N GLN A 40 3.33 3.22 26.96
CA GLN A 40 3.29 4.65 26.73
C GLN A 40 3.53 5.43 28.03
N LYS A 41 2.87 5.05 29.15
CA LYS A 41 3.10 5.65 30.47
C LYS A 41 4.54 5.49 30.97
N ASN A 42 5.22 4.42 30.54
CA ASN A 42 6.63 4.16 30.87
C ASN A 42 7.60 4.69 29.79
N GLY A 43 7.14 5.48 28.81
CA GLY A 43 7.97 6.13 27.80
C GLY A 43 8.45 5.21 26.67
N LEU A 44 7.72 4.12 26.38
CA LEU A 44 8.06 3.14 25.35
C LEU A 44 6.89 2.89 24.40
N HIS A 45 7.17 2.74 23.11
CA HIS A 45 6.22 2.21 22.13
C HIS A 45 6.79 0.91 21.54
N ILE A 46 6.07 -0.19 21.69
CA ILE A 46 6.45 -1.49 21.13
C ILE A 46 5.59 -1.72 19.88
N THR A 47 6.23 -1.84 18.72
CA THR A 47 5.55 -2.05 17.44
C THR A 47 6.14 -3.28 16.72
N PRO A 48 5.35 -3.96 15.87
CA PRO A 48 5.88 -5.02 15.01
C PRO A 48 6.95 -4.47 14.05
N ASN A 49 8.08 -5.18 13.95
CA ASN A 49 9.05 -4.97 12.87
C ASN A 49 8.59 -5.76 11.64
N HIS A 50 7.80 -5.13 10.77
CA HIS A 50 7.19 -5.75 9.60
C HIS A 50 7.25 -4.82 8.39
N PHE A 51 7.22 -5.38 7.18
CA PHE A 51 7.27 -4.60 5.93
C PHE A 51 6.17 -3.54 5.81
N TYR A 52 4.97 -3.83 6.30
CA TYR A 52 3.84 -2.89 6.33
C TYR A 52 3.81 -1.99 7.59
N SER A 53 4.85 -2.03 8.44
CA SER A 53 4.93 -1.16 9.62
C SER A 53 5.30 0.27 9.20
N PRO A 54 4.71 1.31 9.81
CA PRO A 54 5.09 2.69 9.53
C PRO A 54 6.52 3.03 9.96
N ILE A 55 7.08 2.26 10.89
CA ILE A 55 8.48 2.37 11.31
C ILE A 55 9.26 1.23 10.63
N PRO A 56 10.11 1.55 9.63
CA PRO A 56 10.93 0.52 8.99
C PRO A 56 12.03 0.03 9.94
N ASP A 57 12.61 -1.13 9.61
CA ASP A 57 13.75 -1.67 10.35
C ASP A 57 14.99 -0.77 10.18
N THR A 58 15.24 0.09 11.18
CA THR A 58 16.32 1.07 11.12
C THR A 58 17.71 0.46 11.19
N SER A 59 17.83 -0.80 11.66
CA SER A 59 19.10 -1.52 11.64
C SER A 59 19.62 -1.73 10.21
N LYS A 60 18.71 -1.78 9.23
CA LYS A 60 19.03 -1.92 7.79
C LYS A 60 19.50 -0.63 7.13
N PHE A 61 19.53 0.47 7.87
CA PHE A 61 19.98 1.78 7.38
C PHE A 61 21.40 2.14 7.79
N LYS A 62 22.06 1.32 8.63
CA LYS A 62 23.44 1.57 9.04
C LYS A 62 24.32 1.64 7.79
N ASN A 63 24.95 2.79 7.56
CA ASN A 63 25.79 3.11 6.40
C ASN A 63 25.07 3.12 5.04
N LYS A 64 23.73 3.27 5.00
CA LYS A 64 23.04 3.54 3.73
C LYS A 64 23.20 5.00 3.34
N ASP A 65 23.61 5.20 2.10
CA ASP A 65 23.61 6.49 1.45
C ASP A 65 22.19 6.82 0.96
N PHE A 66 21.60 7.85 1.56
CA PHE A 66 20.29 8.42 1.20
C PHE A 66 20.42 9.69 0.36
N SER A 67 21.64 10.06 -0.06
CA SER A 67 21.82 11.14 -1.00
C SER A 67 21.12 10.83 -2.31
N GLU A 68 20.78 11.89 -3.04
CA GLU A 68 20.16 11.76 -4.34
C GLU A 68 21.09 10.97 -5.28
N LYS A 69 20.58 9.84 -5.78
CA LYS A 69 21.32 9.01 -6.73
C LYS A 69 20.98 9.45 -8.14
N SER A 70 21.99 9.57 -8.98
CA SER A 70 21.79 9.81 -10.40
C SER A 70 20.99 8.65 -11.02
N LEU A 71 19.85 8.97 -11.63
CA LEU A 71 19.04 8.00 -12.37
C LEU A 71 19.59 7.83 -13.80
N VAL A 72 20.78 7.25 -13.92
CA VAL A 72 21.46 7.07 -15.21
C VAL A 72 20.56 6.32 -16.19
N GLY A 73 20.32 6.91 -17.36
CA GLY A 73 19.45 6.34 -18.40
C GLY A 73 17.95 6.62 -18.24
N ILE A 74 17.53 7.28 -17.15
CA ILE A 74 16.13 7.65 -16.92
C ILE A 74 16.00 9.17 -17.02
N ASN A 75 15.29 9.64 -18.04
CA ASN A 75 14.83 11.02 -18.10
C ASN A 75 13.43 11.13 -17.48
N ILE A 76 13.34 11.63 -16.23
CA ILE A 76 12.05 11.78 -15.54
C ILE A 76 11.09 12.69 -16.31
N ASN A 77 11.60 13.74 -16.98
CA ASN A 77 10.81 14.70 -17.75
C ASN A 77 9.49 15.12 -17.07
N ILE A 78 9.63 15.79 -15.91
CA ILE A 78 8.51 16.22 -15.05
C ILE A 78 7.48 17.04 -15.83
N GLU A 79 7.91 17.92 -16.74
CA GLU A 79 7.02 18.75 -17.54
C GLU A 79 6.06 17.91 -18.40
N LYS A 80 6.58 16.88 -19.07
CA LYS A 80 5.73 15.95 -19.85
C LYS A 80 4.80 15.15 -18.95
N GLN A 81 5.25 14.74 -17.76
CA GLN A 81 4.41 14.03 -16.80
C GLN A 81 3.24 14.91 -16.32
N LEU A 82 3.51 16.16 -15.96
CA LEU A 82 2.48 17.13 -15.56
C LEU A 82 1.51 17.45 -16.71
N TYR A 83 2.02 17.57 -17.94
CA TYR A 83 1.18 17.73 -19.11
C TYR A 83 0.30 16.50 -19.36
N MET A 84 0.85 15.29 -19.19
CA MET A 84 0.10 14.04 -19.29
C MET A 84 -1.07 14.02 -18.30
N LEU A 85 -0.85 14.38 -17.03
CA LEU A 85 -1.90 14.45 -16.02
C LEU A 85 -3.04 15.40 -16.42
N LYS A 86 -2.71 16.56 -17.02
CA LYS A 86 -3.74 17.47 -17.58
C LYS A 86 -4.54 16.78 -18.68
N LEU A 87 -3.92 16.01 -19.57
CA LEU A 87 -4.62 15.25 -20.60
C LEU A 87 -5.52 14.15 -20.01
N LEU A 88 -5.08 13.46 -18.95
CA LEU A 88 -5.88 12.41 -18.30
C LEU A 88 -7.17 12.95 -17.69
N SER A 89 -7.18 14.22 -17.26
CA SER A 89 -8.36 14.88 -16.67
C SER A 89 -9.59 14.91 -17.60
N LYS A 90 -9.41 14.73 -18.92
CA LYS A 90 -10.52 14.65 -19.89
C LYS A 90 -11.44 13.45 -19.65
N PHE A 91 -10.94 12.40 -18.98
CA PHE A 91 -11.70 11.19 -18.67
C PHE A 91 -12.44 11.27 -17.32
N LYS A 92 -12.46 12.45 -16.66
CA LYS A 92 -13.12 12.64 -15.37
C LYS A 92 -14.57 12.14 -15.31
N THR A 93 -15.32 12.29 -16.39
CA THR A 93 -16.71 11.86 -16.46
C THR A 93 -16.85 10.34 -16.56
N GLU A 94 -15.85 9.65 -17.13
CA GLU A 94 -15.77 8.19 -17.13
C GLU A 94 -15.46 7.69 -15.70
N PHE A 95 -14.57 8.38 -14.98
CA PHE A 95 -14.21 8.03 -13.60
C PHE A 95 -15.38 8.05 -12.62
N ASN A 96 -16.27 9.05 -12.76
CA ASN A 96 -17.44 9.18 -11.89
C ASN A 96 -18.46 8.03 -12.03
N LYS A 97 -18.29 7.14 -13.03
CA LYS A 97 -19.17 5.98 -13.23
C LYS A 97 -18.78 4.79 -12.34
N PHE A 98 -17.54 4.72 -11.87
CA PHE A 98 -17.11 3.62 -11.03
C PHE A 98 -17.75 3.71 -9.65
N LYS A 99 -18.23 2.57 -9.16
CA LYS A 99 -18.89 2.45 -7.87
C LYS A 99 -17.86 2.33 -6.75
N LEU A 100 -18.31 2.59 -5.52
CA LEU A 100 -17.55 2.36 -4.29
C LEU A 100 -17.95 1.01 -3.68
N ILE A 101 -16.98 0.28 -3.14
CA ILE A 101 -17.25 -0.87 -2.25
C ILE A 101 -17.88 -0.34 -0.96
N LYS A 102 -18.98 -0.98 -0.51
CA LYS A 102 -19.74 -0.57 0.70
C LYS A 102 -19.68 -1.58 1.85
N GLU A 103 -19.63 -2.87 1.56
CA GLU A 103 -19.83 -3.94 2.56
C GLU A 103 -18.56 -4.77 2.84
N GLY A 104 -17.53 -4.65 2.00
CA GLY A 104 -16.25 -5.33 2.12
C GLY A 104 -15.66 -5.70 0.75
N VAL A 105 -14.33 -5.82 0.66
CA VAL A 105 -13.66 -6.12 -0.62
C VAL A 105 -14.10 -7.48 -1.18
N ASP A 106 -14.32 -8.44 -0.29
CA ASP A 106 -14.74 -9.81 -0.63
C ASP A 106 -16.22 -9.93 -1.01
N SER A 107 -17.02 -8.87 -0.86
CA SER A 107 -18.43 -8.90 -1.25
C SER A 107 -18.66 -8.74 -2.75
N GLN A 108 -17.60 -8.44 -3.52
CA GLN A 108 -17.69 -8.23 -4.96
C GLN A 108 -17.46 -9.53 -5.73
N THR A 109 -18.52 -10.03 -6.39
CA THR A 109 -18.50 -11.28 -7.17
C THR A 109 -18.35 -11.06 -8.67
N ASP A 110 -18.40 -9.81 -9.14
CA ASP A 110 -18.30 -9.48 -10.55
C ASP A 110 -16.86 -9.08 -10.97
N SER A 111 -16.68 -8.90 -12.28
CA SER A 111 -15.41 -8.48 -12.89
C SER A 111 -15.24 -6.96 -12.94
N ASN A 112 -16.14 -6.18 -12.34
CA ASN A 112 -16.06 -4.72 -12.37
C ASN A 112 -15.02 -4.22 -11.37
N TYR A 113 -14.43 -3.07 -11.70
CA TYR A 113 -13.62 -2.27 -10.80
C TYR A 113 -14.51 -1.47 -9.87
N TYR A 114 -14.10 -1.37 -8.61
CA TYR A 114 -14.70 -0.53 -7.60
C TYR A 114 -13.61 0.27 -6.87
N PHE A 115 -13.92 1.52 -6.54
CA PHE A 115 -13.14 2.32 -5.59
C PHE A 115 -13.34 1.79 -4.15
N ASN A 116 -12.44 2.16 -3.25
CA ASN A 116 -12.32 1.63 -1.89
C ASN A 116 -11.98 0.13 -1.85
N ASN A 117 -11.16 -0.32 -2.80
CA ASN A 117 -10.75 -1.72 -2.90
C ASN A 117 -9.53 -2.10 -2.05
N LEU A 118 -8.95 -1.12 -1.34
CA LEU A 118 -7.82 -1.27 -0.41
C LEU A 118 -6.50 -1.75 -1.06
N ALA A 119 -6.44 -1.88 -2.39
CA ALA A 119 -5.27 -2.38 -3.09
C ALA A 119 -4.81 -1.43 -4.20
N PHE A 120 -5.42 -1.47 -5.39
CA PHE A 120 -5.05 -0.64 -6.53
C PHE A 120 -6.14 0.39 -6.76
N ASP A 121 -5.99 1.57 -6.15
CA ASP A 121 -7.10 2.48 -5.94
C ASP A 121 -6.75 3.96 -6.20
N ASN A 122 -7.78 4.82 -6.21
CA ASN A 122 -7.63 6.27 -6.33
C ASN A 122 -6.71 6.68 -7.50
N VAL A 123 -5.66 7.46 -7.21
CA VAL A 123 -4.79 8.07 -8.22
C VAL A 123 -4.09 7.02 -9.08
N ASP A 124 -3.76 5.85 -8.53
CA ASP A 124 -3.10 4.78 -9.29
C ASP A 124 -4.05 4.22 -10.36
N ALA A 125 -5.28 3.90 -9.95
CA ALA A 125 -6.31 3.40 -10.86
C ALA A 125 -6.71 4.44 -11.92
N LEU A 126 -6.89 5.70 -11.50
CA LEU A 126 -7.23 6.81 -12.40
C LEU A 126 -6.13 7.07 -13.43
N SER A 127 -4.87 7.03 -13.00
CA SER A 127 -3.72 7.23 -13.88
C SER A 127 -3.61 6.09 -14.89
N TYR A 128 -3.73 4.84 -14.44
CA TYR A 128 -3.61 3.67 -15.31
C TYR A 128 -4.76 3.62 -16.34
N TYR A 129 -6.00 3.80 -15.90
CA TYR A 129 -7.15 3.89 -16.79
C TYR A 129 -6.96 5.01 -17.83
N GLY A 130 -6.60 6.21 -17.36
CA GLY A 130 -6.41 7.37 -18.21
C GLY A 130 -5.32 7.14 -19.27
N LEU A 131 -4.20 6.51 -18.89
CA LEU A 131 -3.11 6.19 -19.81
C LEU A 131 -3.58 5.22 -20.90
N ILE A 132 -4.29 4.16 -20.55
CA ILE A 132 -4.84 3.20 -21.52
C ILE A 132 -5.80 3.92 -22.48
N ARG A 133 -6.71 4.75 -21.95
CA ARG A 133 -7.68 5.52 -22.73
C ARG A 133 -7.02 6.56 -23.64
N LEU A 134 -5.95 7.19 -23.18
CA LEU A 134 -5.22 8.21 -23.94
C LEU A 134 -4.39 7.59 -25.07
N LEU A 135 -3.58 6.58 -24.74
CA LEU A 135 -2.62 5.97 -25.66
C LEU A 135 -3.28 4.97 -26.62
N LYS A 136 -4.41 4.40 -26.23
CA LYS A 136 -5.15 3.38 -27.00
C LYS A 136 -4.24 2.27 -27.54
N PRO A 137 -3.45 1.61 -26.66
CA PRO A 137 -2.53 0.58 -27.12
C PRO A 137 -3.31 -0.55 -27.80
N LYS A 138 -2.71 -1.21 -28.80
CA LYS A 138 -3.33 -2.39 -29.43
C LYS A 138 -3.31 -3.61 -28.50
N LYS A 139 -2.30 -3.69 -27.64
CA LYS A 139 -2.03 -4.81 -26.73
C LYS A 139 -1.47 -4.29 -25.40
N ILE A 140 -1.96 -4.83 -24.30
CA ILE A 140 -1.40 -4.69 -22.95
C ILE A 140 -1.04 -6.09 -22.47
N ILE A 141 0.16 -6.24 -21.90
CA ILE A 141 0.60 -7.47 -21.24
C ILE A 141 0.77 -7.10 -19.78
N GLU A 142 -0.06 -7.65 -18.91
CA GLU A 142 -0.02 -7.39 -17.46
C GLU A 142 0.59 -8.59 -16.73
N ILE A 143 1.59 -8.35 -15.87
CA ILE A 143 2.14 -9.37 -14.98
C ILE A 143 1.60 -9.07 -13.59
N GLY A 144 0.58 -9.82 -13.18
CA GLY A 144 -0.17 -9.59 -11.95
C GLY A 144 -1.64 -9.91 -12.14
N SER A 145 -2.44 -9.65 -11.11
CA SER A 145 -3.89 -9.80 -11.17
C SER A 145 -4.59 -8.87 -10.18
N GLY A 146 -5.92 -8.84 -10.22
CA GLY A 146 -6.75 -8.17 -9.22
C GLY A 146 -7.30 -6.83 -9.70
N TRP A 147 -7.24 -5.81 -8.85
CA TRP A 147 -7.91 -4.53 -9.08
C TRP A 147 -7.30 -3.72 -10.24
N SER A 148 -5.99 -3.84 -10.48
CA SER A 148 -5.33 -3.26 -11.66
C SER A 148 -5.87 -3.84 -12.97
N THR A 149 -6.04 -5.17 -13.02
CA THR A 149 -6.56 -5.85 -14.21
C THR A 149 -8.01 -5.46 -14.47
N LYS A 150 -8.82 -5.35 -13.41
CA LYS A 150 -10.23 -4.93 -13.51
C LYS A 150 -10.39 -3.52 -14.08
N ILE A 151 -9.57 -2.56 -13.64
CA ILE A 151 -9.62 -1.19 -14.19
C ILE A 151 -9.05 -1.12 -15.62
N ALA A 152 -7.99 -1.88 -15.90
CA ALA A 152 -7.42 -1.97 -17.24
C ALA A 152 -8.42 -2.55 -18.24
N ALA A 153 -9.12 -3.63 -17.86
CA ALA A 153 -10.14 -4.26 -18.69
C ALA A 153 -11.26 -3.26 -19.05
N GLN A 154 -11.72 -2.47 -18.09
CA GLN A 154 -12.73 -1.44 -18.36
C GLN A 154 -12.22 -0.33 -19.30
N ALA A 155 -10.97 0.10 -19.16
CA ALA A 155 -10.36 1.03 -20.11
C ALA A 155 -10.25 0.43 -21.53
N CYS A 156 -9.94 -0.87 -21.63
CA CYS A 156 -9.86 -1.59 -22.90
C CYS A 156 -11.22 -1.70 -23.59
N LEU A 157 -12.28 -2.00 -22.83
CA LEU A 157 -13.66 -2.05 -23.34
C LEU A 157 -14.08 -0.70 -23.95
N GLU A 158 -13.73 0.41 -23.29
CA GLU A 158 -13.99 1.77 -23.79
C GLU A 158 -13.13 2.15 -25.00
N ASN A 159 -11.95 1.53 -25.16
CA ASN A 159 -11.12 1.67 -26.36
C ASN A 159 -11.58 0.80 -27.53
N LYS A 160 -12.34 -0.27 -27.27
CA LYS A 160 -12.86 -1.29 -28.20
C LYS A 160 -11.80 -2.15 -28.91
N ASN A 161 -10.63 -1.59 -29.23
CA ASN A 161 -9.57 -2.23 -30.01
C ASN A 161 -8.28 -2.51 -29.20
N THR A 162 -8.32 -2.36 -27.87
CA THR A 162 -7.21 -2.72 -26.99
C THR A 162 -7.43 -4.13 -26.43
N LYS A 163 -6.45 -5.02 -26.62
CA LYS A 163 -6.47 -6.36 -26.04
C LYS A 163 -5.61 -6.42 -24.76
N LEU A 164 -6.18 -6.88 -23.66
CA LEU A 164 -5.48 -7.14 -22.39
C LEU A 164 -5.15 -8.62 -22.29
N PHE A 165 -3.91 -8.94 -21.94
CA PHE A 165 -3.38 -10.29 -21.76
C PHE A 165 -2.79 -10.43 -20.36
#